data_AF-A0A1W9TLZ3-F1
#
_entry.id   AF-A0A1W9TLZ3-F1
#
_cell.length_a   1.000
_cell.length_b   1.000
_cell.length_c   1.000
_cell.angle_alpha   90.00
_cell.angle_beta   90.00
_cell.angle_gamma   90.00
#
_symmetry.space_group_name_H-M   'P 1'
#
loop_
_entity.id
_entity.type
_entity.pdbx_description
1 polymer ?
#
loop_
_entity_poly.entity_id
_entity_poly.type
_entity_poly.pdbx_seq_one_letter_code
_entity_poly.pdbx_strand_id
1 'polypeptide(L)'
;MRFGKRLCLLEAIEENRDWDETLSSNYSEFEKYRERIAREDFESAQAIFNNLLPSYHEIFHLVNQKNIDNGIFDMGGAPHDIGIFLVGYSIMPLILSIAELQPERIIFVVTDDTEYLVEEIKDGLKIIVDGAYYSDLLIQNNEDKKIAIDITGGKKTMVAGSFLASAQSRTCDIFYVDFEEYNSRKSEPVYGTEFMANVPNPSEIFSLADWDRLISLQENYQFKMAAKELERIEKNVEKFRAYFREDTRDRLAEIKNTLKGFEYWDDYQYGKAYECLPDKPALRILSEGAGEAQIYGNKTLLSYYLLDRLENAKRRKKQGQIQGAFLRFASLIEFVLMLWANNELTNDVKSNYKNGKYFTYNNLLHYLKDQGGYIIEEIAHEDLKALQWKRNNHILIHSMTVTDIGMMNKSGKCAEQIIWNLLKYKKISKNLFGTIETAVVF
;
A
#
# COMPACT_ATOMS: atom_id res chain seq x y z
N MET A 1 -39.35 -23.41 18.58
CA MET A 1 -38.60 -23.28 17.30
C MET A 1 -37.13 -22.91 17.47
N ARG A 2 -36.69 -22.18 18.51
CA ARG A 2 -35.30 -21.72 18.68
C ARG A 2 -34.26 -22.81 19.02
N PHE A 3 -34.66 -23.86 19.75
CA PHE A 3 -33.76 -24.99 20.07
C PHE A 3 -33.53 -25.97 18.91
N GLY A 4 -34.36 -25.92 17.86
CA GLY A 4 -34.23 -26.81 16.70
C GLY A 4 -32.97 -26.56 15.90
N LYS A 5 -32.52 -25.30 15.78
CA LYS A 5 -31.25 -24.99 15.11
C LYS A 5 -30.04 -25.47 15.90
N ARG A 6 -30.02 -25.33 17.24
CA ARG A 6 -28.91 -25.81 18.09
C ARG A 6 -28.80 -27.34 18.09
N LEU A 7 -29.93 -28.06 18.14
CA LEU A 7 -29.97 -29.51 17.94
C LEU A 7 -29.52 -29.89 16.53
N CYS A 8 -30.01 -29.22 15.49
CA CYS A 8 -29.51 -29.44 14.12
C CYS A 8 -28.03 -29.07 13.95
N LEU A 9 -27.51 -28.10 14.72
CA LEU A 9 -26.10 -27.73 14.70
C LEU A 9 -25.26 -28.86 15.28
N LEU A 10 -25.66 -29.40 16.44
CA LEU A 10 -25.04 -30.55 17.11
C LEU A 10 -25.19 -31.86 16.30
N GLU A 11 -26.37 -32.11 15.71
CA GLU A 11 -26.64 -33.23 14.79
C GLU A 11 -25.80 -33.10 13.50
N ALA A 12 -25.52 -31.88 13.03
CA ALA A 12 -24.69 -31.62 11.85
C ALA A 12 -23.21 -31.39 12.19
N ILE A 13 -22.78 -31.54 13.44
CA ILE A 13 -21.38 -31.38 13.88
C ILE A 13 -20.66 -32.74 13.91
N GLU A 14 -21.33 -33.89 14.02
CA GLU A 14 -20.68 -35.21 13.95
C GLU A 14 -21.57 -36.31 13.32
N GLU A 15 -21.18 -36.85 12.16
CA GLU A 15 -21.72 -38.10 11.59
C GLU A 15 -21.20 -39.38 12.31
N ASN A 16 -20.42 -39.26 13.39
CA ASN A 16 -19.74 -40.40 14.03
C ASN A 16 -19.80 -40.45 15.58
N ARG A 17 -20.63 -39.61 16.24
CA ARG A 17 -21.06 -39.93 17.62
C ARG A 17 -22.36 -40.71 17.53
N ASP A 18 -22.38 -41.87 18.20
CA ASP A 18 -23.62 -42.59 18.47
C ASP A 18 -24.43 -41.76 19.49
N TRP A 19 -25.15 -40.77 18.97
CA TRP A 19 -26.12 -40.01 19.74
C TRP A 19 -27.22 -40.93 20.27
N ASP A 20 -27.51 -42.06 19.61
CA ASP A 20 -28.41 -43.06 20.18
C ASP A 20 -27.78 -43.70 21.42
N GLU A 21 -26.46 -43.90 21.53
CA GLU A 21 -25.78 -44.38 22.75
C GLU A 21 -25.71 -43.29 23.86
N THR A 22 -25.40 -42.05 23.49
CA THR A 22 -25.28 -40.91 24.43
C THR A 22 -26.65 -40.41 24.92
N LEU A 23 -27.67 -40.43 24.05
CA LEU A 23 -29.05 -40.14 24.38
C LEU A 23 -29.76 -41.36 24.95
N SER A 24 -29.42 -42.61 24.62
CA SER A 24 -30.02 -43.79 25.30
C SER A 24 -29.58 -43.91 26.75
N SER A 25 -28.32 -43.58 27.06
CA SER A 25 -27.82 -43.49 28.44
C SER A 25 -28.47 -42.35 29.23
N ASN A 26 -28.98 -41.31 28.56
CA ASN A 26 -29.64 -40.14 29.17
C ASN A 26 -31.11 -39.94 28.75
N TYR A 27 -31.76 -40.96 28.20
CA TYR A 27 -33.03 -40.83 27.47
C TYR A 27 -34.15 -40.28 28.35
N SER A 28 -34.13 -40.67 29.63
CA SER A 28 -35.10 -40.20 30.62
C SER A 28 -34.96 -38.71 30.96
N GLU A 29 -33.75 -38.15 30.92
CA GLU A 29 -33.51 -36.72 31.15
C GLU A 29 -33.91 -35.91 29.91
N PHE A 30 -33.66 -36.44 28.71
CA PHE A 30 -34.10 -35.81 27.47
C PHE A 30 -35.63 -35.76 27.34
N GLU A 31 -36.35 -36.80 27.77
CA GLU A 31 -37.83 -36.75 27.83
C GLU A 31 -38.34 -35.76 28.87
N LYS A 32 -37.69 -35.66 30.03
CA LYS A 32 -38.02 -34.61 31.02
C LYS A 32 -37.79 -33.22 30.44
N TYR A 33 -36.73 -33.02 29.67
CA TYR A 33 -36.50 -31.76 28.95
C TYR A 33 -37.65 -31.47 27.97
N ARG A 34 -38.04 -32.44 27.12
CA ARG A 34 -39.15 -32.28 26.16
C ARG A 34 -40.48 -31.97 26.85
N GLU A 35 -40.80 -32.66 27.94
CA GLU A 35 -42.00 -32.40 28.73
C GLU A 35 -41.99 -31.00 29.37
N ARG A 36 -40.84 -30.52 29.84
CA ARG A 36 -40.71 -29.18 30.46
C ARG A 36 -40.84 -28.07 29.44
N ILE A 37 -40.26 -28.23 28.25
CA ILE A 37 -40.48 -27.33 27.11
C ILE A 37 -41.96 -27.30 26.72
N ALA A 38 -42.62 -28.47 26.64
CA ALA A 38 -44.04 -28.57 26.31
C ALA A 38 -44.96 -27.91 27.36
N ARG A 39 -44.47 -27.73 28.60
CA ARG A 39 -45.15 -27.05 29.71
C ARG A 39 -44.72 -25.58 29.86
N GLU A 40 -43.94 -25.04 28.93
CA GLU A 40 -43.37 -23.68 29.00
C GLU A 40 -42.49 -23.41 30.24
N ASP A 41 -41.98 -24.48 30.87
CA ASP A 41 -41.10 -24.44 32.04
C ASP A 41 -39.64 -24.36 31.59
N PHE A 42 -39.29 -23.19 31.03
CA PHE A 42 -38.02 -22.99 30.32
C PHE A 42 -36.79 -22.98 31.24
N GLU A 43 -36.91 -22.51 32.48
CA GLU A 43 -35.79 -22.53 33.44
C GLU A 43 -35.40 -23.96 33.83
N SER A 44 -36.39 -24.79 34.15
CA SER A 44 -36.14 -26.19 34.50
C SER A 44 -35.66 -27.00 33.30
N ALA A 45 -36.23 -26.74 32.11
CA ALA A 45 -35.74 -27.31 30.87
C ALA A 45 -34.28 -26.95 30.62
N GLN A 46 -33.90 -25.69 30.85
CA GLN A 46 -32.53 -25.22 30.66
C GLN A 46 -31.54 -25.83 31.65
N ALA A 47 -31.93 -26.04 32.91
CA ALA A 47 -31.11 -26.73 33.91
C ALA A 47 -30.84 -28.20 33.54
N ILE A 48 -31.86 -28.92 33.06
CA ILE A 48 -31.74 -30.30 32.58
C ILE A 48 -30.87 -30.35 31.33
N PHE A 49 -31.09 -29.42 30.41
CA PHE A 49 -30.35 -29.31 29.16
C PHE A 49 -28.85 -29.02 29.39
N ASN A 50 -28.51 -28.22 30.39
CA ASN A 50 -27.12 -27.94 30.79
C ASN A 50 -26.40 -29.18 31.35
N ASN A 51 -27.13 -30.17 31.86
CA ASN A 51 -26.57 -31.44 32.36
C ASN A 51 -26.44 -32.52 31.27
N LEU A 52 -27.11 -32.33 30.12
CA LEU A 52 -27.18 -33.31 29.03
C LEU A 52 -26.09 -33.15 27.97
N LEU A 53 -25.42 -32.00 27.94
CA LEU A 53 -24.43 -31.69 26.92
C LEU A 53 -22.99 -31.95 27.41
N PRO A 54 -22.02 -32.20 26.51
CA PRO A 54 -20.61 -32.03 26.83
C PRO A 54 -20.35 -30.68 27.50
N SER A 55 -19.22 -30.53 28.20
CA SER A 55 -18.90 -29.28 28.90
C SER A 55 -19.09 -28.08 27.95
N TYR A 56 -19.66 -26.98 28.44
CA TYR A 56 -20.06 -25.84 27.59
C TYR A 56 -18.97 -25.37 26.61
N HIS A 57 -17.71 -25.47 27.04
CA HIS A 57 -16.51 -25.22 26.25
C HIS A 57 -16.35 -26.17 25.05
N GLU A 58 -16.63 -27.46 25.19
CA GLU A 58 -16.56 -28.43 24.07
C GLU A 58 -17.56 -28.07 22.97
N ILE A 59 -18.75 -27.58 23.32
CA ILE A 59 -19.72 -27.11 22.32
C ILE A 59 -19.14 -25.91 21.58
N PHE A 60 -18.62 -24.93 22.31
CA PHE A 60 -18.01 -23.73 21.72
C PHE A 60 -16.86 -24.11 20.77
N HIS A 61 -15.98 -25.01 21.19
CA HIS A 61 -14.89 -25.52 20.38
C HIS A 61 -15.39 -26.21 19.10
N LEU A 62 -16.40 -27.06 19.20
CA LEU A 62 -16.97 -27.74 18.02
C LEU A 62 -17.61 -26.75 17.02
N VAL A 63 -18.30 -25.72 17.53
CA VAL A 63 -18.84 -24.64 16.69
C VAL A 63 -17.72 -23.90 15.97
N ASN A 64 -16.65 -23.57 16.70
CA ASN A 64 -15.47 -22.89 16.15
C ASN A 64 -14.77 -23.74 15.09
N GLN A 65 -14.52 -25.03 15.34
CA GLN A 65 -13.94 -25.95 14.36
C GLN A 65 -14.76 -26.00 13.08
N LYS A 66 -16.09 -26.15 13.18
CA LYS A 66 -16.98 -26.15 12.02
C LYS A 66 -16.92 -24.84 11.23
N ASN A 67 -16.84 -23.71 11.92
CA ASN A 67 -16.73 -22.42 11.26
C ASN A 67 -15.37 -22.24 10.57
N ILE A 68 -14.29 -22.75 11.15
CA ILE A 68 -12.96 -22.80 10.52
C ILE A 68 -13.00 -23.69 9.27
N ASP A 69 -13.56 -24.90 9.36
CA ASP A 69 -13.68 -25.86 8.26
C ASP A 69 -14.49 -25.30 7.09
N ASN A 70 -15.52 -24.51 7.39
CA ASN A 70 -16.34 -23.83 6.39
C ASN A 70 -15.68 -22.53 5.86
N GLY A 71 -14.50 -22.16 6.34
CA GLY A 71 -13.80 -20.93 5.95
C GLY A 71 -14.52 -19.66 6.39
N ILE A 72 -15.35 -19.74 7.43
CA ILE A 72 -16.13 -18.62 7.98
C ILE A 72 -15.21 -17.70 8.82
N PHE A 73 -14.22 -18.26 9.52
CA PHE A 73 -13.17 -17.48 10.19
C PHE A 73 -11.83 -18.23 10.23
N ASP A 74 -10.75 -17.49 10.51
CA ASP A 74 -9.39 -18.00 10.65
C ASP A 74 -8.84 -17.66 12.05
N MET A 75 -8.20 -18.64 12.71
CA MET A 75 -7.53 -18.49 14.01
C MET A 75 -6.12 -17.90 13.90
N GLY A 76 -5.66 -17.56 12.70
CA GLY A 76 -4.36 -16.94 12.45
C GLY A 76 -3.20 -17.95 12.43
N GLY A 77 -3.47 -19.25 12.27
CA GLY A 77 -2.49 -20.28 11.87
C GLY A 77 -1.39 -20.69 12.87
N ALA A 78 -1.26 -20.08 14.05
CA ALA A 78 -0.29 -20.46 15.09
C ALA A 78 -0.81 -20.06 16.49
N PRO A 79 -0.48 -20.82 17.56
CA PRO A 79 -0.81 -20.45 18.92
C PRO A 79 -0.21 -19.09 19.28
N HIS A 80 -0.93 -18.31 20.08
CA HIS A 80 -0.51 -16.98 20.50
C HIS A 80 0.40 -17.06 21.72
N ASP A 81 1.51 -16.30 21.72
CA ASP A 81 2.40 -16.24 22.89
C ASP A 81 1.69 -15.56 24.07
N ILE A 82 0.88 -14.55 23.78
CA ILE A 82 0.20 -13.72 24.78
C ILE A 82 -1.26 -13.52 24.37
N GLY A 83 -2.18 -13.76 25.31
CA GLY A 83 -3.57 -13.35 25.20
C GLY A 83 -3.86 -12.17 26.14
N ILE A 84 -4.36 -11.08 25.58
CA ILE A 84 -4.79 -9.89 26.30
C ILE A 84 -6.32 -9.86 26.27
N PHE A 85 -6.93 -9.87 27.46
CA PHE A 85 -8.37 -10.06 27.63
C PHE A 85 -8.97 -8.88 28.38
N LEU A 86 -9.89 -8.15 27.73
CA LEU A 86 -10.56 -7.01 28.37
C LEU A 86 -11.66 -7.49 29.31
N VAL A 87 -11.55 -7.18 30.60
CA VAL A 87 -12.49 -7.68 31.62
C VAL A 87 -13.70 -6.75 31.72
N GLY A 88 -14.86 -7.27 31.35
CA GLY A 88 -16.17 -6.67 31.63
C GLY A 88 -16.93 -7.47 32.69
N TYR A 89 -18.20 -7.13 32.91
CA TYR A 89 -19.06 -7.83 33.87
C TYR A 89 -19.51 -9.23 33.39
N SER A 90 -19.40 -9.51 32.09
CA SER A 90 -19.72 -10.82 31.53
C SER A 90 -18.45 -11.66 31.43
N ILE A 91 -18.25 -12.55 32.41
CA ILE A 91 -17.05 -13.40 32.49
C ILE A 91 -17.08 -14.57 31.50
N MET A 92 -18.28 -15.08 31.16
CA MET A 92 -18.41 -16.30 30.35
C MET A 92 -17.79 -16.18 28.95
N PRO A 93 -18.05 -15.12 28.17
CA PRO A 93 -17.40 -14.97 26.87
C PRO A 93 -15.87 -14.93 26.98
N LEU A 94 -15.33 -14.32 28.04
CA LEU A 94 -13.89 -14.26 28.27
C LEU A 94 -13.28 -15.65 28.52
N ILE A 95 -13.97 -16.46 29.33
CA ILE A 95 -13.58 -17.85 29.61
C ILE A 95 -13.57 -18.66 28.32
N LEU A 96 -14.59 -18.50 27.48
CA LEU A 96 -14.66 -19.15 26.16
C LEU A 96 -13.48 -18.75 25.26
N SER A 97 -13.17 -17.46 25.16
CA SER A 97 -12.04 -16.97 24.37
C SER A 97 -10.71 -17.51 24.86
N ILE A 98 -10.46 -17.50 26.17
CA ILE A 98 -9.22 -18.04 26.75
C ILE A 98 -9.06 -19.51 26.40
N ALA A 99 -10.13 -20.27 26.57
CA ALA A 99 -10.09 -21.72 26.41
C ALA A 99 -9.96 -22.14 24.94
N GLU A 100 -10.47 -21.34 24.00
CA GLU A 100 -10.28 -21.54 22.55
C GLU A 100 -8.91 -21.07 22.06
N LEU A 101 -8.45 -19.88 22.48
CA LEU A 101 -7.19 -19.29 22.00
C LEU A 101 -5.95 -19.96 22.61
N GLN A 102 -6.07 -20.50 23.83
CA GLN A 102 -5.00 -21.20 24.56
C GLN A 102 -3.63 -20.51 24.51
N PRO A 103 -3.53 -19.20 24.83
CA PRO A 103 -2.25 -18.50 24.78
C PRO A 103 -1.29 -18.98 25.87
N GLU A 104 0.02 -18.87 25.63
CA GLU A 104 1.03 -19.28 26.63
C GLU A 104 0.98 -18.42 27.90
N ARG A 105 0.69 -17.12 27.75
CA ARG A 105 0.53 -16.16 28.85
C ARG A 105 -0.78 -15.39 28.73
N ILE A 106 -1.46 -15.22 29.86
CA ILE A 106 -2.73 -14.49 29.95
C ILE A 106 -2.53 -13.19 30.71
N ILE A 107 -3.01 -12.10 30.12
CA ILE A 107 -2.99 -10.77 30.71
C ILE A 107 -4.42 -10.21 30.70
N PHE A 108 -4.90 -9.79 31.86
CA PHE A 108 -6.20 -9.12 31.97
C PHE A 108 -6.04 -7.61 31.99
N VAL A 109 -6.86 -6.94 31.18
CA VAL A 109 -7.04 -5.49 31.25
C VAL A 109 -8.32 -5.19 32.01
N VAL A 110 -8.16 -4.65 33.21
CA VAL A 110 -9.25 -4.43 34.16
C VAL A 110 -9.50 -2.94 34.41
N THR A 111 -10.61 -2.65 35.06
CA THR A 111 -10.85 -1.40 35.77
C THR A 111 -10.96 -1.68 37.26
N ASP A 112 -10.87 -0.66 38.11
CA ASP A 112 -11.12 -0.78 39.55
C ASP A 112 -12.44 -1.53 39.86
N ASP A 113 -13.48 -1.31 39.03
CA ASP A 113 -14.79 -1.95 39.18
C ASP A 113 -14.85 -3.42 38.75
N THR A 114 -13.83 -3.96 38.08
CA THR A 114 -13.84 -5.32 37.48
C THR A 114 -12.64 -6.17 37.90
N GLU A 115 -11.68 -5.61 38.64
CA GLU A 115 -10.50 -6.32 39.12
C GLU A 115 -10.87 -7.56 39.95
N TYR A 116 -11.93 -7.49 40.75
CA TYR A 116 -12.38 -8.63 41.57
C TYR A 116 -12.81 -9.85 40.73
N LEU A 117 -13.22 -9.66 39.47
CA LEU A 117 -13.63 -10.74 38.57
C LEU A 117 -12.45 -11.57 38.08
N VAL A 118 -11.22 -11.04 38.15
CA VAL A 118 -10.02 -11.79 37.75
C VAL A 118 -9.80 -13.02 38.62
N GLU A 119 -10.04 -12.91 39.93
CA GLU A 119 -9.91 -14.06 40.82
C GLU A 119 -10.98 -15.12 40.54
N GLU A 120 -12.21 -14.70 40.20
CA GLU A 120 -13.28 -15.62 39.78
C GLU A 120 -12.91 -16.37 38.47
N ILE A 121 -12.30 -15.67 37.52
CA ILE A 121 -11.83 -16.27 36.26
C ILE A 121 -10.64 -17.21 36.51
N LYS A 122 -9.70 -16.83 37.39
CA LYS A 122 -8.54 -17.66 37.77
C LYS A 122 -8.96 -18.97 38.41
N ASP A 123 -9.91 -18.92 39.34
CA ASP A 123 -10.43 -20.12 40.01
C ASP A 123 -11.10 -21.06 39.01
N GLY A 124 -11.77 -20.51 38.00
CA GLY A 124 -12.38 -21.27 36.91
C GLY A 124 -11.39 -21.94 35.94
N LEU A 125 -10.21 -21.36 35.73
CA LEU A 125 -9.27 -21.76 34.66
C LEU A 125 -7.90 -22.26 35.12
N LYS A 126 -7.49 -22.01 36.37
CA LYS A 126 -6.18 -22.38 36.96
C LYS A 126 -4.96 -21.85 36.19
N ILE A 127 -4.92 -20.55 35.86
CA ILE A 127 -3.87 -19.93 35.02
C ILE A 127 -3.08 -18.84 35.76
N ILE A 128 -1.84 -18.58 35.35
CA ILE A 128 -0.98 -17.48 35.82
C ILE A 128 -1.37 -16.19 35.06
N VAL A 129 -1.57 -15.10 35.81
CA VAL A 129 -2.18 -13.88 35.31
C VAL A 129 -1.40 -12.65 35.79
N ASP A 130 -1.14 -11.72 34.87
CA ASP A 130 -0.74 -10.35 35.20
C ASP A 130 -1.90 -9.39 34.95
N GLY A 131 -2.14 -8.46 35.87
CA GLY A 131 -3.09 -7.36 35.70
C GLY A 131 -2.41 -6.13 35.11
N ALA A 132 -3.02 -5.50 34.11
CA ALA A 132 -2.53 -4.26 33.52
C ALA A 132 -3.68 -3.31 33.17
N TYR A 133 -3.38 -2.01 33.06
CA TYR A 133 -4.40 -0.98 32.82
C TYR A 133 -4.46 -0.50 31.36
N TYR A 134 -3.43 -0.76 30.56
CA TYR A 134 -3.29 -0.20 29.21
C TYR A 134 -2.78 -1.26 28.21
N SER A 135 -3.60 -1.55 27.21
CA SER A 135 -3.27 -2.50 26.14
C SER A 135 -2.15 -2.00 25.22
N ASP A 136 -2.00 -0.69 25.00
CA ASP A 136 -0.96 -0.16 24.11
C ASP A 136 0.46 -0.44 24.62
N LEU A 137 0.73 -0.19 25.90
CA LEU A 137 2.01 -0.45 26.54
C LEU A 137 2.32 -1.95 26.55
N LEU A 138 1.31 -2.79 26.73
CA LEU A 138 1.49 -4.24 26.65
C LEU A 138 1.91 -4.67 25.25
N ILE A 139 1.25 -4.16 24.22
CA ILE A 139 1.57 -4.46 22.83
C ILE A 139 2.98 -3.96 22.50
N GLN A 140 3.31 -2.71 22.85
CA GLN A 140 4.63 -2.10 22.61
C GLN A 140 5.76 -2.85 23.32
N ASN A 141 5.54 -3.32 24.54
CA ASN A 141 6.56 -4.06 25.29
C ASN A 141 6.73 -5.52 24.82
N ASN A 142 5.88 -6.00 23.91
CA ASN A 142 5.89 -7.37 23.39
C ASN A 142 5.76 -7.38 21.85
N GLU A 143 6.34 -6.40 21.15
CA GLU A 143 6.27 -6.27 19.68
C GLU A 143 6.85 -7.47 18.92
N ASP A 144 7.73 -8.25 19.56
CA ASP A 144 8.34 -9.47 19.00
C ASP A 144 7.48 -10.73 19.20
N LYS A 145 6.37 -10.62 19.93
CA LYS A 145 5.46 -11.72 20.28
C LYS A 145 4.19 -11.69 19.43
N LYS A 146 3.62 -12.87 19.17
CA LYS A 146 2.30 -13.01 18.57
C LYS A 146 1.23 -12.85 19.67
N ILE A 147 0.38 -11.85 19.51
CA ILE A 147 -0.58 -11.43 20.55
C ILE A 147 -2.01 -11.66 20.05
N ALA A 148 -2.85 -12.33 20.85
CA ALA A 148 -4.30 -12.30 20.68
C ALA A 148 -4.90 -11.24 21.61
N ILE A 149 -5.77 -10.39 21.09
CA ILE A 149 -6.53 -9.42 21.88
C ILE A 149 -8.01 -9.74 21.77
N ASP A 150 -8.64 -10.07 22.90
CA ASP A 150 -10.10 -10.23 22.98
C ASP A 150 -10.75 -8.91 23.41
N ILE A 151 -11.57 -8.34 22.53
CA ILE A 151 -12.33 -7.09 22.75
C ILE A 151 -13.82 -7.32 23.07
N THR A 152 -14.20 -8.53 23.46
CA THR A 152 -15.59 -8.89 23.81
C THR A 152 -16.05 -8.14 25.06
N GLY A 153 -15.15 -8.01 26.03
CA GLY A 153 -15.42 -7.41 27.33
C GLY A 153 -14.88 -5.99 27.49
N GLY A 154 -15.11 -5.42 28.68
CA GLY A 154 -14.63 -4.10 29.08
C GLY A 154 -15.55 -2.93 28.69
N LYS A 155 -15.20 -1.74 29.19
CA LYS A 155 -15.89 -0.49 28.83
C LYS A 155 -15.61 -0.17 27.36
N LYS A 156 -16.55 0.47 26.65
CA LYS A 156 -16.40 0.82 25.21
C LYS A 156 -15.10 1.58 24.91
N THR A 157 -14.62 2.40 25.84
CA THR A 157 -13.35 3.12 25.73
C THR A 157 -12.14 2.18 25.77
N MET A 158 -12.17 1.13 26.58
CA MET A 158 -11.13 0.09 26.63
C MET A 158 -11.11 -0.72 25.33
N VAL A 159 -12.29 -1.09 24.84
CA VAL A 159 -12.45 -1.79 23.55
C VAL A 159 -11.87 -0.94 22.42
N ALA A 160 -12.30 0.32 22.31
CA ALA A 160 -11.80 1.22 21.27
C ALA A 160 -10.28 1.47 21.39
N GLY A 161 -9.77 1.69 22.59
CA GLY A 161 -8.32 1.88 22.81
C GLY A 161 -7.50 0.67 22.41
N SER A 162 -7.94 -0.53 22.81
CA SER A 162 -7.24 -1.79 22.50
C SER A 162 -7.32 -2.14 21.03
N PHE A 163 -8.46 -1.90 20.40
CA PHE A 163 -8.63 -2.04 18.95
C PHE A 163 -7.70 -1.10 18.17
N LEU A 164 -7.58 0.17 18.58
CA LEU A 164 -6.68 1.11 17.92
C LEU A 164 -5.21 0.74 18.12
N ALA A 165 -4.82 0.32 19.33
CA ALA A 165 -3.46 -0.09 19.62
C ALA A 165 -3.06 -1.36 18.85
N SER A 166 -3.96 -2.34 18.78
CA SER A 166 -3.74 -3.56 17.98
C SER A 166 -3.72 -3.28 16.48
N ALA A 167 -4.56 -2.38 15.96
CA ALA A 167 -4.57 -2.00 14.56
C ALA A 167 -3.24 -1.38 14.07
N GLN A 168 -2.44 -0.81 14.98
CA GLN A 168 -1.10 -0.30 14.70
C GLN A 168 -0.01 -1.37 14.73
N SER A 169 -0.27 -2.52 15.37
CA SER A 169 0.66 -3.63 15.45
C SER A 169 0.52 -4.60 14.27
N ARG A 170 1.64 -5.25 13.91
CA ARG A 170 1.69 -6.31 12.89
C ARG A 170 1.62 -7.71 13.48
N THR A 171 1.70 -7.85 14.79
CA THR A 171 1.74 -9.15 15.48
C THR A 171 0.48 -9.42 16.30
N CYS A 172 -0.49 -8.51 16.25
CA CYS A 172 -1.74 -8.60 16.97
C CYS A 172 -2.86 -9.14 16.08
N ASP A 173 -3.49 -10.22 16.52
CA ASP A 173 -4.78 -10.68 16.04
C ASP A 173 -5.87 -10.20 17.00
N ILE A 174 -6.97 -9.70 16.46
CA ILE A 174 -8.08 -9.13 17.24
C ILE A 174 -9.25 -10.10 17.19
N PHE A 175 -9.81 -10.44 18.34
CA PHE A 175 -10.91 -11.39 18.48
C PHE A 175 -12.06 -10.82 19.30
N TYR A 176 -13.26 -11.34 19.08
CA TYR A 176 -14.40 -11.15 19.95
C TYR A 176 -15.35 -12.35 19.86
N VAL A 177 -16.07 -12.64 20.95
CA VAL A 177 -17.12 -13.67 20.94
C VAL A 177 -18.39 -13.05 20.41
N ASP A 178 -18.85 -13.56 19.29
CA ASP A 178 -20.15 -13.24 18.70
C ASP A 178 -21.16 -14.35 19.01
N PHE A 179 -22.42 -14.17 18.63
CA PHE A 179 -23.48 -15.15 18.77
C PHE A 179 -24.45 -15.11 17.59
N GLU A 180 -24.96 -16.27 17.18
CA GLU A 180 -25.98 -16.32 16.12
C GLU A 180 -27.38 -15.95 16.62
N GLU A 181 -27.70 -16.27 17.88
CA GLU A 181 -29.03 -16.06 18.44
C GLU A 181 -28.99 -15.26 19.74
N TYR A 182 -29.92 -14.30 19.86
CA TYR A 182 -30.07 -13.45 21.03
C TYR A 182 -31.43 -13.63 21.71
N ASN A 183 -31.43 -13.89 23.01
CA ASN A 183 -32.64 -13.96 23.80
C ASN A 183 -33.04 -12.56 24.29
N SER A 184 -33.86 -11.86 23.51
CA SER A 184 -34.34 -10.51 23.86
C SER A 184 -35.12 -10.39 25.17
N ARG A 185 -35.66 -11.50 25.72
CA ARG A 185 -36.36 -11.47 27.01
C ARG A 185 -35.41 -11.47 28.20
N LYS A 186 -34.31 -12.22 28.08
CA LYS A 186 -33.27 -12.35 29.12
C LYS A 186 -32.10 -11.38 28.90
N SER A 187 -32.06 -10.71 27.74
CA SER A 187 -30.96 -9.84 27.32
C SER A 187 -29.60 -10.53 27.34
N GLU A 188 -29.58 -11.78 26.87
CA GLU A 188 -28.37 -12.62 26.83
C GLU A 188 -28.34 -13.43 25.52
N PRO A 189 -27.14 -13.83 25.04
CA PRO A 189 -27.01 -14.79 23.95
C PRO A 189 -27.70 -16.12 24.27
N VAL A 190 -28.20 -16.80 23.24
CA VAL A 190 -28.63 -18.19 23.41
C VAL A 190 -27.38 -19.04 23.53
N TYR A 191 -27.18 -19.66 24.69
CA TYR A 191 -26.06 -20.56 24.94
C TYR A 191 -25.83 -21.55 23.79
N GLY A 192 -24.58 -21.86 23.50
CA GLY A 192 -24.13 -22.76 22.44
C GLY A 192 -24.37 -22.25 21.03
N THR A 193 -24.64 -20.95 20.87
CA THR A 193 -24.66 -20.25 19.57
C THR A 193 -23.54 -19.23 19.46
N GLU A 194 -22.73 -19.11 20.51
CA GLU A 194 -21.54 -18.30 20.58
C GLU A 194 -20.43 -18.90 19.72
N PHE A 195 -19.64 -18.03 19.09
CA PHE A 195 -18.45 -18.43 18.33
C PHE A 195 -17.38 -17.33 18.41
N MET A 196 -16.13 -17.73 18.21
CA MET A 196 -15.00 -16.81 18.14
C MET A 196 -14.98 -16.16 16.75
N ALA A 197 -14.93 -14.83 16.70
CA ALA A 197 -14.81 -14.06 15.47
C ALA A 197 -13.50 -13.27 15.47
N ASN A 198 -12.81 -13.26 14.34
CA ASN A 198 -11.63 -12.43 14.10
C ASN A 198 -12.05 -11.08 13.52
N VAL A 199 -11.51 -9.98 14.05
CA VAL A 199 -11.68 -8.64 13.48
C VAL A 199 -10.48 -8.33 12.60
N PRO A 200 -10.65 -8.24 11.28
CA PRO A 200 -9.55 -7.91 10.40
C PRO A 200 -9.00 -6.52 10.73
N ASN A 201 -7.68 -6.38 10.72
CA ASN A 201 -7.02 -5.11 11.03
C ASN A 201 -7.36 -4.07 9.93
N PRO A 202 -7.94 -2.90 10.27
CA PRO A 202 -8.25 -1.86 9.29
C PRO A 202 -7.04 -1.39 8.49
N SER A 203 -5.86 -1.34 9.12
CA SER A 203 -4.61 -0.97 8.44
C SER A 203 -4.27 -1.95 7.31
N GLU A 204 -4.57 -3.24 7.50
CA GLU A 204 -4.45 -4.27 6.46
C GLU A 204 -5.55 -4.10 5.41
N ILE A 205 -6.82 -4.04 5.82
CA ILE A 205 -7.97 -3.93 4.91
C ILE A 205 -7.79 -2.75 3.96
N PHE A 206 -7.47 -1.57 4.49
CA PHE A 206 -7.36 -0.34 3.73
C PHE A 206 -5.96 -0.08 3.17
N SER A 207 -5.00 -1.00 3.39
CA SER A 207 -3.63 -0.92 2.88
C SER A 207 -2.93 0.42 3.17
N LEU A 208 -3.11 0.97 4.37
CA LEU A 208 -2.70 2.35 4.70
C LEU A 208 -1.20 2.58 4.42
N ALA A 209 -0.35 1.65 4.83
CA ALA A 209 1.09 1.73 4.61
C ALA A 209 1.49 1.64 3.12
N ASP A 210 0.75 0.85 2.32
CA ASP A 210 1.01 0.75 0.89
C ASP A 210 0.58 2.03 0.15
N TRP A 211 -0.49 2.70 0.61
CA TRP A 211 -0.89 4.02 0.10
C TRP A 211 0.15 5.10 0.40
N ASP A 212 0.65 5.17 1.64
CA ASP A 212 1.71 6.12 2.01
C ASP A 212 2.96 5.92 1.16
N ARG A 213 3.32 4.65 0.91
CA ARG A 213 4.43 4.29 0.04
C ARG A 213 4.16 4.69 -1.41
N LEU A 214 2.96 4.46 -1.94
CA LEU A 214 2.58 4.87 -3.29
C LEU A 214 2.72 6.39 -3.48
N ILE A 215 2.19 7.17 -2.53
CA ILE A 215 2.29 8.63 -2.53
C ILE A 215 3.75 9.06 -2.53
N SER A 216 4.55 8.51 -1.61
CA SER A 216 5.98 8.81 -1.54
C SER A 216 6.73 8.50 -2.84
N LEU A 217 6.43 7.37 -3.49
CA LEU A 217 7.01 7.02 -4.79
C LEU A 217 6.59 8.00 -5.88
N GLN A 218 5.34 8.44 -5.89
CA GLN A 218 4.82 9.42 -6.84
C GLN A 218 5.48 10.79 -6.66
N GLU A 219 5.57 11.31 -5.43
CA GLU A 219 6.24 12.58 -5.11
C GLU A 219 7.72 12.57 -5.49
N ASN A 220 8.34 11.40 -5.48
CA ASN A 220 9.70 11.17 -5.92
C ASN A 220 9.82 10.80 -7.41
N TYR A 221 8.77 10.95 -8.22
CA TYR A 221 8.73 10.64 -9.66
C TYR A 221 9.16 9.20 -10.00
N GLN A 222 8.88 8.24 -9.12
CA GLN A 222 9.14 6.81 -9.32
C GLN A 222 7.88 6.08 -9.79
N PHE A 223 7.28 6.59 -10.88
CA PHE A 223 5.95 6.16 -11.36
C PHE A 223 5.85 4.66 -11.64
N LYS A 224 6.90 4.06 -12.21
CA LYS A 224 6.98 2.60 -12.43
C LYS A 224 6.88 1.80 -11.14
N MET A 225 7.51 2.28 -10.07
CA MET A 225 7.44 1.62 -8.76
C MET A 225 6.09 1.87 -8.09
N ALA A 226 5.55 3.10 -8.20
CA ALA A 226 4.22 3.43 -7.70
C ALA A 226 3.13 2.54 -8.35
N ALA A 227 3.24 2.26 -9.66
CA ALA A 227 2.32 1.37 -10.35
C ALA A 227 2.36 -0.08 -9.81
N LYS A 228 3.55 -0.58 -9.43
CA LYS A 228 3.69 -1.89 -8.77
C LYS A 228 3.11 -1.90 -7.36
N GLU A 229 3.23 -0.79 -6.63
CA GLU A 229 2.63 -0.65 -5.30
C GLU A 229 1.10 -0.66 -5.40
N LEU A 230 0.55 0.04 -6.40
CA LEU A 230 -0.88 0.04 -6.69
C LEU A 230 -1.42 -1.37 -6.99
N GLU A 231 -0.66 -2.22 -7.68
CA GLU A 231 -1.06 -3.62 -7.92
C GLU A 231 -1.20 -4.42 -6.62
N ARG A 232 -0.44 -4.08 -5.56
CA ARG A 232 -0.60 -4.70 -4.23
C ARG A 232 -1.91 -4.24 -3.58
N ILE A 233 -2.21 -2.94 -3.66
CA ILE A 233 -3.47 -2.36 -3.19
C ILE A 233 -4.67 -2.97 -3.93
N GLU A 234 -4.61 -3.08 -5.27
CA GLU A 234 -5.67 -3.70 -6.09
C GLU A 234 -5.99 -5.13 -5.63
N LYS A 235 -4.96 -5.94 -5.38
CA LYS A 235 -5.13 -7.31 -4.87
C LYS A 235 -5.77 -7.33 -3.49
N ASN A 236 -5.41 -6.38 -2.63
CA ASN A 236 -5.97 -6.31 -1.29
C ASN A 236 -7.43 -5.84 -1.30
N VAL A 237 -7.78 -4.90 -2.17
CA VAL A 237 -9.17 -4.47 -2.40
C VAL A 237 -10.02 -5.64 -2.92
N GLU A 238 -9.47 -6.51 -3.77
CA GLU A 238 -10.16 -7.74 -4.18
C GLU A 238 -10.39 -8.69 -2.99
N LYS A 239 -9.34 -8.93 -2.18
CA LYS A 239 -9.40 -9.78 -0.98
C LYS A 239 -10.49 -9.29 -0.01
N PHE A 240 -10.59 -7.97 0.19
CA PHE A 240 -11.50 -7.36 1.16
C PHE A 240 -12.67 -6.61 0.50
N ARG A 241 -13.17 -7.10 -0.64
CA ARG A 241 -14.18 -6.40 -1.47
C ARG A 241 -15.42 -5.89 -0.72
N ALA A 242 -15.83 -6.58 0.36
CA ALA A 242 -17.01 -6.21 1.14
C ALA A 242 -16.88 -4.87 1.89
N TYR A 243 -15.64 -4.40 2.11
CA TYR A 243 -15.35 -3.14 2.79
C TYR A 243 -15.21 -1.95 1.84
N PHE A 244 -15.22 -2.19 0.53
CA PHE A 244 -15.02 -1.16 -0.49
C PHE A 244 -16.29 -0.91 -1.27
N ARG A 245 -16.44 0.32 -1.77
CA ARG A 245 -17.53 0.65 -2.69
C ARG A 245 -17.30 -0.02 -4.05
N GLU A 246 -18.39 -0.29 -4.76
CA GLU A 246 -18.35 -0.90 -6.11
C GLU A 246 -17.47 -0.11 -7.09
N ASP A 247 -17.47 1.24 -7.00
CA ASP A 247 -16.69 2.13 -7.87
C ASP A 247 -15.18 2.17 -7.56
N THR A 248 -14.72 1.47 -6.53
CA THR A 248 -13.31 1.54 -6.09
C THR A 248 -12.37 0.98 -7.17
N ARG A 249 -12.76 -0.08 -7.88
CA ARG A 249 -11.93 -0.68 -8.94
C ARG A 249 -11.72 0.26 -10.11
N ASP A 250 -12.76 0.98 -10.52
CA ASP A 250 -12.68 1.93 -11.62
C ASP A 250 -11.72 3.08 -11.27
N ARG A 251 -11.80 3.60 -10.03
CA ARG A 251 -10.86 4.61 -9.52
C ARG A 251 -9.42 4.12 -9.47
N LEU A 252 -9.17 2.87 -9.04
CA LEU A 252 -7.83 2.29 -9.06
C LEU A 252 -7.29 2.15 -10.48
N ALA A 253 -8.14 1.77 -11.44
CA ALA A 253 -7.77 1.69 -12.85
C ALA A 253 -7.41 3.06 -13.42
N GLU A 254 -8.13 4.13 -13.06
CA GLU A 254 -7.81 5.52 -13.42
C GLU A 254 -6.44 5.95 -12.88
N ILE A 255 -6.16 5.67 -11.59
CA ILE A 255 -4.86 5.96 -10.97
C ILE A 255 -3.76 5.18 -11.69
N LYS A 256 -4.00 3.90 -11.99
CA LYS A 256 -3.03 3.04 -12.71
C LYS A 256 -2.73 3.57 -14.09
N ASN A 257 -3.75 4.00 -14.84
CA ASN A 257 -3.58 4.59 -16.16
C ASN A 257 -2.78 5.90 -16.09
N THR A 258 -3.06 6.72 -15.08
CA THR A 258 -2.34 7.98 -14.81
C THR A 258 -0.86 7.72 -14.52
N LEU A 259 -0.54 6.78 -13.63
CA LEU A 259 0.83 6.41 -13.30
C LEU A 259 1.59 5.86 -14.53
N LYS A 260 0.95 5.03 -15.35
CA LYS A 260 1.53 4.55 -16.61
C LYS A 260 1.80 5.68 -17.60
N GLY A 261 0.88 6.64 -17.72
CA GLY A 261 1.08 7.82 -18.56
C GLY A 261 2.30 8.63 -18.15
N PHE A 262 2.50 8.83 -16.85
CA PHE A 262 3.69 9.50 -16.33
C PHE A 262 4.97 8.68 -16.49
N GLU A 263 4.92 7.34 -16.35
CA GLU A 263 6.05 6.46 -16.68
C GLU A 263 6.46 6.61 -18.15
N TYR A 264 5.50 6.52 -19.09
CA TYR A 264 5.77 6.69 -20.51
C TYR A 264 6.33 8.08 -20.84
N TRP A 265 5.82 9.13 -20.19
CA TRP A 265 6.32 10.47 -20.37
C TRP A 265 7.76 10.59 -19.86
N ASP A 266 8.06 10.05 -18.68
CA ASP A 266 9.40 10.04 -18.08
C ASP A 266 10.44 9.29 -18.93
N ASP A 267 9.98 8.31 -19.72
CA ASP A 267 10.76 7.54 -20.70
C ASP A 267 10.72 8.13 -22.13
N TYR A 268 10.13 9.33 -22.31
CA TYR A 268 9.99 10.02 -23.59
C TYR A 268 9.17 9.28 -24.66
N GLN A 269 8.32 8.35 -24.25
CA GLN A 269 7.35 7.66 -25.11
C GLN A 269 6.07 8.50 -25.24
N TYR A 270 6.20 9.70 -25.81
CA TYR A 270 5.13 10.73 -25.78
C TYR A 270 3.80 10.28 -26.38
N GLY A 271 3.81 9.45 -27.43
CA GLY A 271 2.58 8.89 -28.01
C GLY A 271 1.80 8.04 -27.01
N LYS A 272 2.46 7.08 -26.36
CA LYS A 272 1.84 6.24 -25.33
C LYS A 272 1.45 7.04 -24.09
N ALA A 273 2.26 8.03 -23.72
CA ALA A 273 1.94 8.92 -22.62
C ALA A 273 0.65 9.70 -22.91
N TYR A 274 0.47 10.18 -24.14
CA TYR A 274 -0.73 10.92 -24.56
C TYR A 274 -1.99 10.04 -24.58
N GLU A 275 -1.87 8.77 -24.98
CA GLU A 275 -2.98 7.80 -24.89
C GLU A 275 -3.49 7.64 -23.45
N CYS A 276 -2.58 7.66 -22.46
CA CYS A 276 -2.94 7.58 -21.04
C CYS A 276 -3.39 8.93 -20.45
N LEU A 277 -2.85 10.05 -20.95
CA LEU A 277 -3.02 11.39 -20.40
C LEU A 277 -3.44 12.40 -21.50
N PRO A 278 -4.61 12.22 -22.14
CA PRO A 278 -5.03 13.01 -23.29
C PRO A 278 -5.28 14.49 -22.96
N ASP A 279 -5.57 14.79 -21.69
CA ASP A 279 -5.86 16.15 -21.23
C ASP A 279 -4.60 17.01 -21.01
N LYS A 280 -3.39 16.44 -21.16
CA LYS A 280 -2.13 17.17 -21.00
C LYS A 280 -1.71 17.82 -22.34
N PRO A 281 -1.78 19.16 -22.47
CA PRO A 281 -1.53 19.83 -23.77
C PRO A 281 -0.09 19.65 -24.27
N ALA A 282 0.88 19.54 -23.35
CA ALA A 282 2.28 19.28 -23.66
C ALA A 282 2.45 17.94 -24.40
N LEU A 283 1.79 16.89 -23.91
CA LEU A 283 1.87 15.56 -24.51
C LEU A 283 1.25 15.50 -25.89
N ARG A 284 0.14 16.22 -26.13
CA ARG A 284 -0.43 16.34 -27.47
C ARG A 284 0.61 16.86 -28.47
N ILE A 285 1.22 18.01 -28.15
CA ILE A 285 2.22 18.66 -29.01
C ILE A 285 3.42 17.72 -29.22
N LEU A 286 3.93 17.11 -28.15
CA LEU A 286 5.08 16.20 -28.21
C LEU A 286 4.78 14.90 -28.97
N SER A 287 3.55 14.39 -28.89
CA SER A 287 3.12 13.16 -29.58
C SER A 287 2.95 13.33 -31.08
N GLU A 288 2.52 14.52 -31.52
CA GLU A 288 2.34 14.86 -32.94
C GLU A 288 3.69 15.06 -33.67
N GLY A 289 4.79 15.30 -32.92
CA GLY A 289 6.13 15.57 -33.43
C GLY A 289 7.08 14.37 -33.36
N ALA A 290 6.98 13.43 -34.30
CA ALA A 290 7.69 12.15 -34.23
C ALA A 290 9.14 12.15 -34.78
N GLY A 291 9.63 13.25 -35.37
CA GLY A 291 10.97 13.30 -35.96
C GLY A 291 11.78 14.57 -35.64
N GLU A 292 13.10 14.42 -35.50
CA GLU A 292 14.04 15.54 -35.21
C GLU A 292 13.89 16.73 -36.18
N ALA A 293 13.60 16.46 -37.46
CA ALA A 293 13.36 17.50 -38.47
C ALA A 293 12.07 18.31 -38.21
N GLN A 294 11.02 17.68 -37.68
CA GLN A 294 9.76 18.34 -37.32
C GLN A 294 9.91 19.19 -36.06
N ILE A 295 10.70 18.71 -35.10
CA ILE A 295 10.99 19.45 -33.86
C ILE A 295 11.58 20.81 -34.19
N TYR A 296 12.51 20.89 -35.14
CA TYR A 296 13.12 22.18 -35.49
C TYR A 296 12.18 23.14 -36.23
N GLY A 297 11.39 22.63 -37.18
CA GLY A 297 10.50 23.45 -37.99
C GLY A 297 9.37 24.11 -37.17
N ASN A 298 9.12 23.62 -35.96
CA ASN A 298 8.05 24.08 -35.09
C ASN A 298 8.61 24.61 -33.76
N LYS A 299 8.64 25.94 -33.59
CA LYS A 299 9.15 26.61 -32.38
C LYS A 299 8.46 26.15 -31.09
N THR A 300 7.16 25.89 -31.15
CA THR A 300 6.37 25.44 -30.01
C THR A 300 6.81 24.04 -29.61
N LEU A 301 6.85 23.11 -30.56
CA LEU A 301 7.33 21.74 -30.35
C LEU A 301 8.77 21.70 -29.81
N LEU A 302 9.68 22.49 -30.40
CA LEU A 302 11.06 22.62 -29.91
C LEU A 302 11.11 23.06 -28.44
N SER A 303 10.26 24.01 -28.05
CA SER A 303 10.24 24.55 -26.69
C SER A 303 9.76 23.50 -25.68
N TYR A 304 8.65 22.81 -25.98
CA TYR A 304 8.15 21.72 -25.14
C TYR A 304 9.18 20.59 -25.02
N TYR A 305 9.82 20.21 -26.12
CA TYR A 305 10.81 19.14 -26.12
C TYR A 305 12.03 19.48 -25.26
N LEU A 306 12.60 20.68 -25.42
CA LEU A 306 13.77 21.10 -24.66
C LEU A 306 13.46 21.25 -23.17
N LEU A 307 12.32 21.83 -22.83
CA LEU A 307 11.90 22.03 -21.43
C LEU A 307 11.56 20.71 -20.75
N ASP A 308 10.85 19.80 -21.42
CA ASP A 308 10.59 18.45 -20.89
C ASP A 308 11.88 17.69 -20.57
N ARG A 309 12.83 17.70 -21.51
CA ARG A 309 14.13 17.03 -21.33
C ARG A 309 14.93 17.65 -20.19
N LEU A 310 14.92 18.98 -20.07
CA LEU A 310 15.60 19.71 -19.01
C LEU A 310 14.99 19.40 -17.63
N GLU A 311 13.67 19.49 -17.51
CA GLU A 311 12.96 19.20 -16.26
C GLU A 311 13.13 17.73 -15.86
N ASN A 312 13.13 16.81 -16.83
CA ASN A 312 13.46 15.42 -16.57
C ASN A 312 14.86 15.25 -15.95
N ALA A 313 15.88 15.90 -16.52
CA ALA A 313 17.24 15.86 -15.99
C ALA A 313 17.33 16.45 -14.57
N LYS A 314 16.64 17.56 -14.30
CA LYS A 314 16.54 18.17 -12.96
C LYS A 314 15.86 17.24 -11.96
N ARG A 315 14.81 16.52 -12.35
CA ARG A 315 14.16 15.51 -11.50
C ARG A 315 15.12 14.38 -11.13
N ARG A 316 15.88 13.84 -12.10
CA ARG A 316 16.91 12.82 -11.81
C ARG A 316 17.95 13.32 -10.81
N LYS A 317 18.36 14.59 -10.94
CA LYS A 317 19.24 15.24 -9.96
C LYS A 317 18.61 15.31 -8.57
N LYS A 318 17.34 15.73 -8.45
CA LYS A 318 16.61 15.80 -7.17
C LYS A 318 16.46 14.42 -6.52
N GLN A 319 16.28 13.37 -7.32
CA GLN A 319 16.25 11.96 -6.88
C GLN A 319 17.63 11.42 -6.44
N GLY A 320 18.70 12.20 -6.52
CA GLY A 320 20.07 11.72 -6.24
C GLY A 320 20.65 10.84 -7.35
N GLN A 321 20.01 10.72 -8.51
CA GLN A 321 20.49 9.93 -9.65
C GLN A 321 21.53 10.71 -10.47
N ILE A 322 22.70 10.95 -9.86
CA ILE A 322 23.76 11.83 -10.40
C ILE A 322 24.18 11.44 -11.83
N GLN A 323 24.42 10.15 -12.06
CA GLN A 323 24.86 9.64 -13.36
C GLN A 323 23.80 9.85 -14.44
N GLY A 324 22.54 9.53 -14.13
CA GLY A 324 21.41 9.70 -15.06
C GLY A 324 21.12 11.17 -15.37
N ALA A 325 21.18 12.03 -14.35
CA ALA A 325 21.01 13.47 -14.52
C ALA A 325 22.09 14.07 -15.44
N PHE A 326 23.36 13.75 -15.19
CA PHE A 326 24.49 14.20 -16.01
C PHE A 326 24.31 13.82 -17.48
N LEU A 327 24.00 12.56 -17.77
CA LEU A 327 23.83 12.10 -19.15
C LEU A 327 22.68 12.79 -19.86
N ARG A 328 21.58 13.05 -19.16
CA ARG A 328 20.44 13.78 -19.74
C ARG A 328 20.80 15.23 -20.03
N PHE A 329 21.49 15.93 -19.12
CA PHE A 329 21.99 17.28 -19.39
C PHE A 329 22.99 17.30 -20.56
N ALA A 330 23.96 16.40 -20.58
CA ALA A 330 24.97 16.34 -21.63
C ALA A 330 24.36 16.01 -23.01
N SER A 331 23.42 15.07 -23.06
CA SER A 331 22.70 14.72 -24.30
C SER A 331 21.84 15.89 -24.80
N LEU A 332 21.26 16.67 -23.89
CA LEU A 332 20.48 17.86 -24.22
C LEU A 332 21.35 18.99 -24.78
N ILE A 333 22.54 19.20 -24.20
CA ILE A 333 23.55 20.13 -24.73
C ILE A 333 23.96 19.71 -26.14
N GLU A 334 24.32 18.44 -26.33
CA GLU A 334 24.72 17.92 -27.65
C GLU A 334 23.59 18.07 -28.67
N PHE A 335 22.37 17.72 -28.29
CA PHE A 335 21.19 17.92 -29.13
C PHE A 335 21.09 19.36 -29.60
N VAL A 336 21.09 20.35 -28.68
CA VAL A 336 20.98 21.77 -29.05
C VAL A 336 22.12 22.22 -29.96
N LEU A 337 23.36 21.80 -29.69
CA LEU A 337 24.52 22.16 -30.51
C LEU A 337 24.43 21.57 -31.92
N MET A 338 24.05 20.29 -32.05
CA MET A 338 23.82 19.66 -33.36
C MET A 338 22.69 20.37 -34.12
N LEU A 339 21.63 20.73 -33.40
CA LEU A 339 20.48 21.42 -33.94
C LEU A 339 20.86 22.81 -34.47
N TRP A 340 21.66 23.55 -33.72
CA TRP A 340 22.15 24.85 -34.13
C TRP A 340 23.09 24.73 -35.34
N ALA A 341 24.02 23.76 -35.31
CA ALA A 341 24.91 23.46 -36.43
C ALA A 341 24.13 23.16 -37.72
N ASN A 342 23.14 22.27 -37.68
CA ASN A 342 22.39 21.90 -38.88
C ASN A 342 21.70 23.09 -39.56
N ASN A 343 21.47 24.19 -38.84
CA ASN A 343 20.72 25.33 -39.35
C ASN A 343 21.59 26.51 -39.76
N GLU A 344 22.64 26.81 -39.02
CA GLU A 344 23.53 27.93 -39.35
C GLU A 344 24.69 27.52 -40.27
N LEU A 345 24.96 26.21 -40.41
CA LEU A 345 25.99 25.75 -41.34
C LEU A 345 25.55 25.94 -42.80
N THR A 346 26.38 26.62 -43.58
CA THR A 346 26.21 26.77 -45.03
C THR A 346 26.26 25.41 -45.73
N ASN A 347 25.69 25.32 -46.94
CA ASN A 347 25.66 24.07 -47.71
C ASN A 347 27.06 23.49 -47.98
N ASP A 348 28.07 24.34 -48.10
CA ASP A 348 29.48 23.91 -48.27
C ASP A 348 30.01 23.18 -47.03
N VAL A 349 29.68 23.67 -45.83
CA VAL A 349 30.07 23.00 -44.57
C VAL A 349 29.25 21.72 -44.36
N LYS A 350 27.97 21.70 -44.77
CA LYS A 350 27.15 20.48 -44.78
C LYS A 350 27.69 19.41 -45.73
N SER A 351 28.28 19.79 -46.86
CA SER A 351 28.92 18.86 -47.80
C SER A 351 30.18 18.22 -47.20
N ASN A 352 30.97 18.98 -46.45
CA ASN A 352 32.14 18.49 -45.73
C ASN A 352 31.77 17.53 -44.57
N TYR A 353 30.61 17.73 -43.94
CA TYR A 353 30.04 16.81 -42.94
C TYR A 353 29.69 15.45 -43.54
N LYS A 354 29.01 15.41 -44.70
CA LYS A 354 28.64 14.16 -45.39
C LYS A 354 29.83 13.34 -45.87
N ASN A 355 30.96 13.98 -46.13
CA ASN A 355 32.17 13.34 -46.64
C ASN A 355 33.09 12.77 -45.55
N GLY A 356 32.65 12.77 -44.28
CA GLY A 356 33.38 12.16 -43.15
C GLY A 356 34.73 12.81 -42.84
N LYS A 357 35.07 13.94 -43.48
CA LYS A 357 36.42 14.48 -43.47
C LYS A 357 36.77 15.18 -42.17
N TYR A 358 35.87 15.94 -41.56
CA TYR A 358 36.06 16.52 -40.23
C TYR A 358 34.73 16.93 -39.63
N PHE A 359 34.36 16.37 -38.48
CA PHE A 359 33.71 17.11 -37.39
C PHE A 359 33.70 16.25 -36.12
N THR A 360 34.80 16.28 -35.37
CA THR A 360 34.71 15.93 -33.94
C THR A 360 33.87 17.01 -33.24
N TYR A 361 33.22 16.69 -32.13
CA TYR A 361 32.49 17.67 -31.32
C TYR A 361 33.33 18.92 -30.99
N ASN A 362 34.65 18.75 -30.84
CA ASN A 362 35.59 19.86 -30.66
C ASN A 362 35.66 20.80 -31.86
N ASN A 363 35.65 20.27 -33.08
CA ASN A 363 35.64 21.09 -34.30
C ASN A 363 34.31 21.84 -34.46
N LEU A 364 33.19 21.22 -34.04
CA LEU A 364 31.90 21.89 -33.94
C LEU A 364 31.98 23.08 -32.97
N LEU A 365 32.45 22.87 -31.74
CA LEU A 365 32.58 23.94 -30.76
C LEU A 365 33.49 25.09 -31.25
N HIS A 366 34.63 24.78 -31.88
CA HIS A 366 35.53 25.79 -32.43
C HIS A 366 34.87 26.60 -33.55
N TYR A 367 34.23 25.92 -34.50
CA TYR A 367 33.53 26.59 -35.59
C TYR A 367 32.41 27.49 -35.07
N LEU A 368 31.60 26.97 -34.15
CA LEU A 368 30.49 27.70 -33.54
C LEU A 368 30.96 28.94 -32.76
N LYS A 369 32.13 28.86 -32.11
CA LYS A 369 32.78 30.01 -31.48
C LYS A 369 33.22 31.06 -32.52
N ASP A 370 33.83 30.63 -33.61
CA ASP A 370 34.37 31.51 -34.65
C ASP A 370 33.27 32.24 -35.45
N GLN A 371 32.07 31.66 -35.54
CA GLN A 371 30.91 32.29 -36.18
C GLN A 371 30.18 33.33 -35.29
N GLY A 372 30.73 33.69 -34.12
CA GLY A 372 30.08 34.64 -33.21
C GLY A 372 28.77 34.09 -32.63
N GLY A 373 28.76 32.78 -32.32
CA GLY A 373 27.61 32.09 -31.79
C GLY A 373 27.12 32.67 -30.46
N TYR A 374 26.11 33.53 -30.50
CA TYR A 374 25.44 34.13 -29.34
C TYR A 374 25.00 33.12 -28.25
N ILE A 375 24.88 31.83 -28.62
CA ILE A 375 24.51 30.73 -27.72
C ILE A 375 25.69 30.28 -26.83
N ILE A 376 26.93 30.40 -27.32
CA ILE A 376 28.15 29.87 -26.66
C ILE A 376 28.98 30.98 -26.00
N GLU A 377 28.82 32.25 -26.37
CA GLU A 377 29.66 33.36 -25.87
C GLU A 377 29.74 33.47 -24.34
N GLU A 378 28.68 33.07 -23.63
CA GLU A 378 28.63 33.12 -22.17
C GLU A 378 29.08 31.83 -21.46
N ILE A 379 29.36 30.76 -22.20
CA ILE A 379 29.78 29.46 -21.65
C ILE A 379 31.24 29.23 -21.98
N ALA A 380 32.05 28.95 -20.95
CA ALA A 380 33.45 28.65 -21.16
C ALA A 380 33.60 27.45 -22.10
N HIS A 381 34.24 27.67 -23.25
CA HIS A 381 34.48 26.64 -24.27
C HIS A 381 35.15 25.38 -23.71
N GLU A 382 36.05 25.54 -22.73
CA GLU A 382 36.70 24.43 -22.04
C GLU A 382 35.73 23.61 -21.17
N ASP A 383 34.63 24.20 -20.70
CA ASP A 383 33.59 23.50 -19.96
C ASP A 383 32.83 22.55 -20.88
N LEU A 384 32.46 23.00 -22.08
CA LEU A 384 31.78 22.15 -23.06
C LEU A 384 32.66 21.00 -23.55
N LYS A 385 33.96 21.25 -23.73
CA LYS A 385 34.95 20.20 -24.03
C LYS A 385 35.04 19.18 -22.91
N ALA A 386 35.18 19.63 -21.66
CA ALA A 386 35.26 18.75 -20.50
C ALA A 386 33.99 17.90 -20.34
N LEU A 387 32.82 18.50 -20.54
CA LEU A 387 31.53 17.81 -20.47
C LEU A 387 31.41 16.73 -21.54
N GLN A 388 31.78 17.01 -22.79
CA GLN A 388 31.71 16.02 -23.86
C GLN A 388 32.72 14.90 -23.65
N TRP A 389 33.96 15.23 -23.27
CA TRP A 389 34.95 14.22 -22.94
C TRP A 389 34.41 13.31 -21.83
N LYS A 390 33.84 13.89 -20.77
CA LYS A 390 33.28 13.11 -19.67
C LYS A 390 32.10 12.24 -20.12
N ARG A 391 31.19 12.77 -20.94
CA ARG A 391 30.08 12.02 -21.53
C ARG A 391 30.57 10.82 -22.34
N ASN A 392 31.49 11.04 -23.28
CA ASN A 392 31.99 9.97 -24.14
C ASN A 392 32.78 8.91 -23.38
N ASN A 393 33.36 9.25 -22.22
CA ASN A 393 34.05 8.30 -21.35
C ASN A 393 33.17 7.84 -20.17
N HIS A 394 31.88 8.14 -20.17
CA HIS A 394 31.00 7.85 -19.05
C HIS A 394 30.71 6.35 -18.94
N ILE A 395 30.57 5.84 -17.71
CA ILE A 395 30.43 4.41 -17.45
C ILE A 395 29.23 3.77 -18.17
N LEU A 396 28.11 4.48 -18.23
CA LEU A 396 26.88 4.02 -18.90
C LEU A 396 26.92 4.11 -20.44
N ILE A 397 28.01 4.63 -21.03
CA ILE A 397 28.20 4.72 -22.49
C ILE A 397 29.39 3.86 -22.91
N HIS A 398 30.59 4.16 -22.39
CA HIS A 398 31.86 3.51 -22.79
C HIS A 398 32.78 3.18 -21.58
N SER A 399 32.20 2.95 -20.39
CA SER A 399 32.77 2.25 -19.22
C SER A 399 33.96 2.85 -18.42
N MET A 400 34.48 4.05 -18.71
CA MET A 400 35.75 4.49 -18.08
C MET A 400 35.64 5.46 -16.89
N THR A 401 34.53 6.18 -16.73
CA THR A 401 34.43 7.23 -15.70
C THR A 401 33.05 7.35 -15.05
N VAL A 402 33.02 7.64 -13.75
CA VAL A 402 31.82 8.05 -13.01
C VAL A 402 31.77 9.57 -12.88
N THR A 403 30.58 10.15 -12.86
CA THR A 403 30.37 11.59 -12.69
C THR A 403 30.18 11.95 -11.23
N ASP A 404 30.91 12.94 -10.73
CA ASP A 404 30.69 13.53 -9.42
C ASP A 404 29.60 14.63 -9.44
N ILE A 405 29.15 15.04 -8.25
CA ILE A 405 28.10 16.05 -8.08
C ILE A 405 28.50 17.41 -8.67
N GLY A 406 29.79 17.78 -8.61
CA GLY A 406 30.29 19.05 -9.14
C GLY A 406 30.16 19.11 -10.66
N MET A 407 30.61 18.06 -11.35
CA MET A 407 30.50 17.91 -12.80
C MET A 407 29.02 17.82 -13.25
N MET A 408 28.18 17.10 -12.51
CA MET A 408 26.74 17.08 -12.76
C MET A 408 26.13 18.49 -12.64
N ASN A 409 26.43 19.23 -11.57
CA ASN A 409 25.94 20.59 -11.39
C ASN A 409 26.40 21.54 -12.50
N LYS A 410 27.66 21.39 -12.92
CA LYS A 410 28.21 22.15 -14.05
C LYS A 410 27.47 21.84 -15.35
N SER A 411 27.23 20.56 -15.64
CA SER A 411 26.45 20.14 -16.82
C SER A 411 25.03 20.72 -16.82
N GLY A 412 24.37 20.74 -15.66
CA GLY A 412 23.02 21.31 -15.51
C GLY A 412 23.00 22.81 -15.79
N LYS A 413 23.94 23.57 -15.20
CA LYS A 413 24.06 25.02 -15.46
C LYS A 413 24.32 25.32 -16.93
N CYS A 414 25.23 24.58 -17.57
CA CYS A 414 25.50 24.74 -19.00
C CYS A 414 24.27 24.41 -19.85
N ALA A 415 23.56 23.33 -19.56
CA ALA A 415 22.35 22.94 -20.30
C ALA A 415 21.26 24.01 -20.19
N GLU A 416 21.00 24.51 -18.98
CA GLU A 416 20.05 25.61 -18.74
C GLU A 416 20.42 26.84 -19.56
N GLN A 417 21.67 27.31 -19.46
CA GLN A 417 22.11 28.52 -20.15
C GLN A 417 22.02 28.39 -21.69
N ILE A 418 22.44 27.25 -22.26
CA ILE A 418 22.33 26.99 -23.70
C ILE A 418 20.88 27.04 -24.16
N ILE A 419 19.99 26.37 -23.42
CA ILE A 419 18.56 26.34 -23.75
C ILE A 419 17.98 27.74 -23.68
N TRP A 420 18.28 28.51 -22.62
CA TRP A 420 17.79 29.87 -22.48
C TRP A 420 18.27 30.78 -23.60
N ASN A 421 19.54 30.68 -23.98
CA ASN A 421 20.11 31.47 -25.08
C ASN A 421 19.46 31.10 -26.43
N LEU A 422 19.26 29.81 -26.70
CA LEU A 422 18.58 29.36 -27.92
C LEU A 422 17.13 29.87 -27.98
N LEU A 423 16.37 29.71 -26.88
CA LEU A 423 14.96 30.09 -26.85
C LEU A 423 14.79 31.61 -26.98
N LYS A 424 15.68 32.40 -26.37
CA LYS A 424 15.76 33.86 -26.57
C LYS A 424 16.08 34.23 -28.02
N TYR A 425 17.08 33.58 -28.62
CA TYR A 425 17.48 33.80 -30.02
C TYR A 425 16.32 33.53 -31.00
N LYS A 426 15.55 32.47 -30.78
CA LYS A 426 14.37 32.14 -31.62
C LYS A 426 13.16 33.05 -31.39
N LYS A 427 13.27 34.07 -30.54
CA LYS A 427 12.21 35.03 -30.16
C LYS A 427 10.95 34.32 -29.64
N ILE A 428 11.13 33.25 -28.87
CA ILE A 428 10.04 32.62 -28.16
C ILE A 428 9.70 33.55 -26.98
N SER A 429 8.42 33.88 -26.77
CA SER A 429 8.00 34.95 -25.85
C SER A 429 7.87 34.45 -24.42
N LYS A 430 8.31 35.25 -23.42
CA LYS A 430 8.24 34.92 -21.97
C LYS A 430 6.89 34.36 -21.51
N ASN A 431 5.78 34.86 -22.08
CA ASN A 431 4.42 34.40 -21.74
C ASN A 431 4.16 32.95 -22.18
N LEU A 432 4.65 32.55 -23.36
CA LEU A 432 4.54 31.16 -23.81
C LEU A 432 5.32 30.22 -22.87
N PHE A 433 6.43 30.68 -22.28
CA PHE A 433 7.19 29.87 -21.33
C PHE A 433 6.50 29.66 -20.01
N GLY A 434 5.86 30.69 -19.42
CA GLY A 434 5.10 30.50 -18.18
C GLY A 434 4.03 29.42 -18.36
N THR A 435 3.38 29.40 -19.52
CA THR A 435 2.43 28.34 -19.90
C THR A 435 3.11 26.98 -20.10
N ILE A 436 4.29 26.92 -20.74
CA ILE A 436 5.00 25.66 -20.98
C ILE A 436 5.58 25.07 -19.68
N GLU A 437 6.18 25.88 -18.82
CA GLU A 437 6.75 25.44 -17.54
C GLU A 437 5.65 24.84 -16.67
N THR A 438 4.49 25.50 -16.57
CA THR A 438 3.32 24.97 -15.86
C THR A 438 2.74 23.71 -16.53
N ALA A 439 2.89 23.57 -17.85
CA ALA A 439 2.37 22.43 -18.61
C ALA A 439 3.31 21.20 -18.63
N VAL A 440 4.59 21.38 -18.29
CA VAL A 440 5.62 20.33 -18.29
C VAL A 440 5.94 19.85 -16.86
N VAL A 441 5.56 20.63 -15.85
CA VAL A 441 5.60 20.21 -14.44
C VAL A 441 4.46 19.22 -14.18
N PHE A 442 4.83 18.05 -13.64
CA PHE A 442 3.93 16.92 -13.36
C PHE A 442 2.82 17.26 -12.38
#